data_AF-A0A925MTB7-F1
#
_entry.id   AF-A0A925MTB7-F1
#
_cell.length_a   1.000
_cell.length_b   1.000
_cell.length_c   1.000
_cell.angle_alpha   90.00
_cell.angle_beta   90.00
_cell.angle_gamma   90.00
#
_symmetry.space_group_name_H-M   'P 1'
#
loop_
_entity.id
_entity.type
_entity.pdbx_description
1 polymer ?
#
loop_
_entity_poly.entity_id
_entity_poly.type
_entity_poly.pdbx_seq_one_letter_code
_entity_poly.pdbx_strand_id
1 'polypeptide(L)'
;AAGIAAFIARARLVEPRGLVSLPEAVDPATVLLEPDDVIIIPYISQTVVIAGEVELPQTVIWTAGDARDYVAMAGGFTRLANRADTLVIHPDGSTQRGGDVRSGDRILVPPKAPTQLLTLIRDITQIFAQVGIVGATVF
;
A
#
# COMPACT_ATOMS: atom_id res chain seq x y z
N ALA A 1 -2.51 34.90 11.91
CA ALA A 1 -1.20 34.45 12.46
C ALA A 1 -1.28 33.18 13.33
N ALA A 2 -2.40 32.89 14.02
CA ALA A 2 -2.50 31.74 14.96
C ALA A 2 -2.42 30.33 14.33
N GLY A 3 -2.77 30.16 13.06
CA GLY A 3 -2.79 28.84 12.41
C GLY A 3 -1.42 28.25 12.09
N ILE A 4 -0.45 29.09 11.72
CA ILE A 4 0.89 28.63 11.29
C ILE A 4 1.70 28.11 12.48
N ALA A 5 1.63 28.78 13.64
CA ALA A 5 2.31 28.36 14.86
C ALA A 5 1.78 27.00 15.36
N ALA A 6 0.47 26.79 15.33
CA ALA A 6 -0.15 25.52 15.71
C ALA A 6 0.22 24.37 14.75
N PHE A 7 0.34 24.66 13.46
CA PHE A 7 0.80 23.69 12.45
C PHE A 7 2.26 23.28 12.70
N ILE A 8 3.15 24.23 12.93
CA ILE A 8 4.57 23.97 13.22
C ILE A 8 4.74 23.16 14.52
N ALA A 9 3.96 23.47 15.56
CA ALA A 9 4.00 22.74 16.83
C ALA A 9 3.59 21.27 16.67
N ARG A 10 2.60 20.98 15.81
CA ARG A 10 2.17 19.60 15.49
C ARG A 10 3.17 18.88 14.61
N ALA A 11 3.71 19.55 13.60
CA ALA A 11 4.67 18.94 12.67
C ALA A 11 5.97 18.52 13.38
N ARG A 12 6.40 19.26 14.41
CA ARG A 12 7.58 18.92 15.23
C ARG A 12 7.46 17.65 16.08
N LEU A 13 6.24 17.18 16.32
CA LEU A 13 5.99 15.96 17.11
C LEU A 13 5.91 14.69 16.25
N VAL A 14 5.90 14.84 14.92
CA VAL A 14 5.89 13.72 13.99
C VAL A 14 7.33 13.48 13.57
N GLU A 15 7.90 12.33 13.93
CA GLU A 15 9.14 11.86 13.33
C GLU A 15 8.80 11.36 11.91
N PRO A 16 9.16 12.09 10.85
CA PRO A 16 8.96 11.59 9.50
C PRO A 16 9.87 10.37 9.33
N ARG A 17 9.29 9.22 9.01
CA ARG A 17 10.02 7.96 8.84
C ARG A 17 11.09 7.95 7.74
N GLY A 18 11.26 9.03 6.97
CA GLY A 18 12.34 9.15 5.99
C GLY A 18 12.32 8.07 4.90
N LEU A 19 11.14 7.69 4.39
CA LEU A 19 11.06 6.68 3.32
C LEU A 19 11.27 7.35 1.95
N VAL A 20 12.34 6.96 1.26
CA VAL A 20 12.62 7.37 -0.12
C VAL A 20 12.44 6.16 -1.03
N SER A 21 11.45 6.20 -1.93
CA SER A 21 11.30 5.19 -2.98
C SER A 21 12.27 5.53 -4.12
N LEU A 22 13.11 4.57 -4.50
CA LEU A 22 14.02 4.71 -5.63
C LEU A 22 13.27 4.37 -6.91
N PRO A 23 13.11 5.32 -7.86
CA PRO A 23 12.50 5.00 -9.14
C PRO A 23 13.37 4.02 -9.92
N GLU A 24 12.75 3.15 -10.70
CA GLU A 24 13.40 2.13 -11.55
C GLU A 24 14.46 2.73 -12.51
N ALA A 25 14.34 4.02 -12.84
CA ALA A 25 15.27 4.76 -13.69
C ALA A 25 16.60 5.15 -13.01
N VAL A 26 16.71 4.99 -11.68
CA VAL A 26 17.92 5.32 -10.91
C VAL A 26 18.70 4.04 -10.65
N ASP A 27 19.97 4.01 -11.08
CA ASP A 27 20.88 2.92 -10.71
C ASP A 27 21.08 2.95 -9.18
N PRO A 28 20.69 1.89 -8.44
CA PRO A 28 20.87 1.83 -6.99
C PRO A 28 22.32 2.06 -6.54
N ALA A 29 23.30 1.74 -7.39
CA ALA A 29 24.72 1.95 -7.08
C ALA A 29 25.14 3.43 -7.09
N THR A 30 24.29 4.33 -7.60
CA THR A 30 24.56 5.78 -7.68
C THR A 30 23.94 6.57 -6.53
N VAL A 31 23.17 5.91 -5.67
CA VAL A 31 22.51 6.53 -4.52
C VAL A 31 23.53 6.68 -3.39
N LEU A 32 23.76 7.93 -2.95
CA LEU A 32 24.58 8.21 -1.78
C LEU A 32 23.82 7.80 -0.52
N LEU A 33 24.47 7.01 0.34
CA LEU A 33 23.93 6.57 1.62
C LEU A 33 24.61 7.34 2.75
N GLU A 34 23.83 7.70 3.77
CA GLU A 34 24.31 8.30 5.01
C GLU A 34 24.40 7.23 6.12
N PRO A 35 25.21 7.46 7.17
CA PRO A 35 25.17 6.60 8.35
C PRO A 35 23.75 6.47 8.89
N ASP A 36 23.39 5.26 9.29
CA ASP A 36 22.05 4.87 9.79
C ASP A 36 20.94 4.73 8.72
N ASP A 37 21.24 4.86 7.42
CA ASP A 37 20.31 4.48 6.36
C ASP A 37 20.02 2.98 6.35
N VAL A 38 18.75 2.61 6.14
CA VAL A 38 18.29 1.21 6.07
C VAL A 38 17.77 0.91 4.67
N ILE A 39 18.44 -0.02 3.98
CA ILE A 39 18.00 -0.51 2.67
C ILE A 39 17.00 -1.66 2.87
N ILE A 40 15.80 -1.51 2.30
CA ILE A 40 14.76 -2.53 2.33
C ILE A 40 14.57 -3.09 0.93
N ILE A 41 14.88 -4.38 0.74
CA ILE A 41 14.61 -5.11 -0.50
C ILE A 41 13.38 -6.01 -0.28
N PRO A 42 12.22 -5.70 -0.88
CA PRO A 42 11.02 -6.48 -0.69
C PRO A 42 11.09 -7.82 -1.44
N TYR A 43 10.48 -8.86 -0.86
CA TYR A 43 10.23 -10.12 -1.57
C TYR A 43 9.08 -9.93 -2.56
N ILE A 44 9.26 -10.38 -3.81
CA ILE A 44 8.22 -10.34 -4.83
C ILE A 44 7.32 -11.58 -4.64
N SER A 45 6.11 -11.39 -4.11
CA SER A 45 5.11 -12.45 -4.06
C SER A 45 4.47 -12.66 -5.43
N GLN A 46 4.03 -13.88 -5.72
CA GLN A 46 3.25 -14.22 -6.93
C GLN A 46 1.75 -13.94 -6.75
N THR A 47 1.42 -12.97 -5.91
CA THR A 47 0.06 -12.68 -5.50
C THR A 47 -0.25 -11.20 -5.63
N VAL A 48 -1.53 -10.89 -5.79
CA VAL A 48 -2.08 -9.54 -5.76
C VAL A 48 -3.05 -9.45 -4.59
N VAL A 49 -2.89 -8.44 -3.75
CA VAL A 49 -3.79 -8.17 -2.62
C VAL A 49 -4.83 -7.15 -3.05
N ILE A 50 -6.11 -7.44 -2.88
CA ILE A 50 -7.22 -6.54 -3.22
C ILE A 50 -7.92 -6.13 -1.93
N ALA A 51 -7.97 -4.83 -1.65
CA ALA A 51 -8.48 -4.29 -0.40
C ALA A 51 -9.26 -2.97 -0.56
N GLY A 52 -9.98 -2.59 0.50
CA GLY A 52 -10.79 -1.38 0.55
C GLY A 52 -12.24 -1.63 0.14
N GLU A 53 -12.81 -0.70 -0.61
CA GLU A 53 -14.23 -0.70 -1.02
C GLU A 53 -14.53 -1.65 -2.18
N VAL A 54 -14.28 -2.93 -1.95
CA VAL A 54 -14.66 -4.06 -2.81
C VAL A 54 -15.62 -5.00 -2.05
N GLU A 55 -16.45 -5.77 -2.76
CA GLU A 55 -17.44 -6.65 -2.12
C GLU A 55 -16.77 -7.73 -1.24
N LEU A 56 -15.65 -8.29 -1.71
CA LEU A 56 -14.88 -9.30 -0.98
C LEU A 56 -13.37 -9.04 -1.08
N PRO A 57 -12.77 -8.37 -0.07
CA PRO A 57 -11.32 -8.24 0.03
C PRO A 57 -10.65 -9.61 0.06
N GLN A 58 -9.65 -9.81 -0.80
CA GLN A 58 -8.99 -11.11 -0.95
C GLN A 58 -7.59 -10.97 -1.56
N THR A 59 -6.81 -12.04 -1.43
CA THR A 59 -5.52 -12.18 -2.11
C THR A 59 -5.64 -13.26 -3.17
N VAL A 60 -5.23 -12.94 -4.40
CA VAL A 60 -5.30 -13.87 -5.53
C VAL A 60 -3.92 -14.10 -6.12
N ILE A 61 -3.74 -15.21 -6.83
CA ILE A 61 -2.52 -15.46 -7.60
C ILE A 61 -2.47 -14.44 -8.75
N TRP A 62 -1.31 -13.85 -8.97
CA TRP A 62 -1.11 -12.89 -10.06
C TRP A 62 -1.29 -13.56 -11.42
N THR A 63 -2.05 -12.90 -12.27
CA THR A 63 -2.20 -13.16 -13.71
C THR A 63 -2.13 -11.84 -14.47
N ALA A 64 -1.81 -11.86 -15.76
CA ALA A 64 -1.82 -10.64 -16.54
C ALA A 64 -3.23 -10.04 -16.58
N GLY A 65 -3.38 -8.78 -16.19
CA GLY A 65 -4.66 -8.09 -16.12
C GLY A 65 -4.54 -6.69 -15.49
N ASP A 66 -5.62 -5.92 -15.58
CA ASP A 66 -5.69 -4.58 -15.03
C ASP A 66 -6.33 -4.56 -13.64
N ALA A 67 -6.20 -3.46 -12.91
CA ALA A 67 -6.76 -3.34 -11.57
C ALA A 67 -8.28 -3.58 -11.49
N ARG A 68 -9.03 -3.35 -12.57
CA ARG A 68 -10.49 -3.57 -12.60
C ARG A 68 -10.83 -5.05 -12.73
N ASP A 69 -10.05 -5.82 -13.47
CA ASP A 69 -10.19 -7.27 -13.58
C ASP A 69 -10.08 -7.93 -12.20
N TYR A 70 -9.06 -7.53 -11.44
CA TYR A 70 -8.87 -7.98 -10.06
C TYR A 70 -10.01 -7.54 -9.14
N VAL A 71 -10.50 -6.30 -9.26
CA VAL A 71 -11.68 -5.87 -8.50
C VAL A 71 -12.93 -6.67 -8.88
N ALA A 72 -13.09 -7.08 -10.14
CA ALA A 72 -14.18 -7.94 -10.55
C ALA A 72 -14.06 -9.34 -9.93
N MET A 73 -12.85 -9.90 -9.81
CA MET A 73 -12.60 -11.13 -9.05
C MET A 73 -12.96 -10.97 -7.55
N ALA A 74 -12.84 -9.76 -7.01
CA ALA A 74 -13.30 -9.38 -5.68
C ALA A 74 -14.82 -9.14 -5.55
N GLY A 75 -15.61 -9.54 -6.54
CA GLY A 75 -17.07 -9.34 -6.56
C GLY A 75 -17.50 -7.95 -6.98
N GLY A 76 -16.55 -7.10 -7.40
CA GLY A 76 -16.79 -5.72 -7.83
C GLY A 76 -16.65 -4.69 -6.71
N PHE A 77 -17.02 -3.46 -7.04
CA PHE A 77 -16.92 -2.30 -6.17
C PHE A 77 -18.16 -2.16 -5.28
N THR A 78 -17.96 -1.83 -4.00
CA THR A 78 -19.08 -1.45 -3.12
C THR A 78 -19.71 -0.13 -3.58
N ARG A 79 -20.88 0.20 -3.02
CA ARG A 79 -21.57 1.47 -3.29
C ARG A 79 -20.78 2.70 -2.82
N LEU A 80 -19.92 2.51 -1.81
CA LEU A 80 -19.10 3.56 -1.20
C LEU A 80 -17.76 3.74 -1.93
N ALA A 81 -17.40 2.85 -2.86
CA ALA A 81 -16.14 2.90 -3.59
C ALA A 81 -15.95 4.15 -4.45
N ASN A 82 -14.81 4.82 -4.31
CA ASN A 82 -14.30 5.78 -5.26
C ASN A 82 -13.53 5.06 -6.36
N ARG A 83 -14.25 4.60 -7.37
CA ARG A 83 -13.72 3.79 -8.48
C ARG A 83 -12.62 4.51 -9.27
N ALA A 84 -12.74 5.83 -9.41
CA ALA A 84 -11.80 6.65 -10.18
C ALA A 84 -10.42 6.75 -9.52
N ASP A 85 -10.36 6.61 -8.20
CA ASP A 85 -9.13 6.70 -7.42
C ASP A 85 -8.66 5.32 -6.92
N THR A 86 -8.96 4.25 -7.67
CA THR A 86 -8.39 2.93 -7.40
C THR A 86 -6.87 3.01 -7.53
N LEU A 87 -6.13 2.66 -6.49
CA LEU A 87 -4.68 2.73 -6.43
C LEU A 87 -4.07 1.34 -6.59
N VAL A 88 -3.06 1.23 -7.45
CA VAL A 88 -2.14 0.10 -7.48
C VAL A 88 -0.87 0.55 -6.77
N ILE A 89 -0.47 -0.22 -5.77
CA ILE A 89 0.68 0.04 -4.91
C ILE A 89 1.67 -1.09 -5.17
N HIS A 90 2.83 -0.73 -5.69
CA HIS A 90 3.90 -1.67 -6.03
C HIS A 90 4.71 -2.06 -4.78
N PRO A 91 5.45 -3.18 -4.80
CA PRO A 91 6.29 -3.61 -3.68
C PRO A 91 7.33 -2.59 -3.22
N ASP A 92 7.83 -1.75 -4.13
CA ASP A 92 8.80 -0.67 -3.88
C ASP A 92 8.16 0.61 -3.28
N GLY A 93 6.85 0.58 -3.03
CA GLY A 93 6.07 1.69 -2.49
C GLY A 93 5.66 2.74 -3.53
N SER A 94 6.04 2.58 -4.80
CA SER A 94 5.51 3.43 -5.87
C SER A 94 4.01 3.16 -6.09
N THR A 95 3.29 4.17 -6.56
CA THR A 95 1.83 4.10 -6.71
C THR A 95 1.39 4.64 -8.06
N GLN A 96 0.36 4.00 -8.63
CA GLN A 96 -0.31 4.44 -9.84
C GLN A 96 -1.83 4.35 -9.69
N ARG A 97 -2.59 5.12 -10.48
CA ARG A 97 -4.05 5.05 -10.49
C ARG A 97 -4.51 4.04 -11.53
N GLY A 98 -5.12 2.95 -11.09
CA GLY A 98 -5.54 1.85 -11.94
C GLY A 98 -4.39 1.32 -12.80
N GLY A 99 -4.74 0.78 -13.98
CA GLY A 99 -3.78 0.26 -14.94
C GLY A 99 -3.35 -1.17 -14.66
N ASP A 100 -2.28 -1.57 -15.34
CA ASP A 100 -1.76 -2.94 -15.32
C ASP A 100 -1.19 -3.30 -13.95
N VAL A 101 -1.50 -4.52 -13.51
CA VAL A 101 -1.09 -5.02 -12.20
C VAL A 101 0.07 -6.00 -12.38
N ARG A 102 1.10 -5.82 -11.55
CA ARG A 102 2.31 -6.63 -11.51
C ARG A 102 2.26 -7.63 -10.35
N SER A 103 3.12 -8.62 -10.41
CA SER A 103 3.29 -9.60 -9.33
C SER A 103 3.71 -8.90 -8.03
N GLY A 104 2.99 -9.13 -6.94
CA GLY A 104 3.28 -8.53 -5.63
C GLY A 104 2.57 -7.21 -5.38
N ASP A 105 1.82 -6.69 -6.36
CA ASP A 105 1.08 -5.45 -6.22
C ASP A 105 -0.09 -5.57 -5.24
N ARG A 106 -0.49 -4.41 -4.72
CA ARG A 106 -1.68 -4.26 -3.89
C ARG A 106 -2.63 -3.27 -4.52
N ILE A 107 -3.87 -3.67 -4.70
CA ILE A 107 -4.95 -2.84 -5.21
C ILE A 107 -5.75 -2.32 -4.01
N LEU A 108 -5.81 -1.01 -3.88
CA LEU A 108 -6.56 -0.33 -2.85
C LEU A 108 -7.67 0.50 -3.50
N VAL A 109 -8.92 0.17 -3.16
CA VAL A 109 -10.07 0.97 -3.55
C VAL A 109 -10.49 1.89 -2.40
N PRO A 110 -10.30 3.20 -2.50
CA PRO A 110 -10.69 4.12 -1.43
C PRO A 110 -12.22 4.37 -1.42
N PRO A 111 -12.78 4.86 -0.31
CA PRO A 111 -14.16 5.33 -0.27
C PRO A 111 -14.35 6.71 -0.93
N LYS A 112 -15.57 7.01 -1.38
CA LYS A 112 -16.00 8.29 -2.00
C LYS A 112 -15.86 9.49 -1.07
N ALA A 113 -15.97 9.27 0.24
CA ALA A 113 -15.77 10.30 1.24
C ALA A 113 -14.61 9.86 2.15
N PRO A 114 -13.62 10.72 2.41
CA PRO A 114 -12.60 10.44 3.40
C PRO A 114 -13.21 10.53 4.80
N THR A 115 -13.97 9.50 5.23
CA THR A 115 -14.19 9.26 6.65
C THR A 115 -12.88 8.72 7.21
N GLN A 116 -12.07 9.65 7.72
CA GLN A 116 -10.90 9.45 8.58
C GLN A 116 -10.07 8.19 8.27
N LEU A 117 -9.00 8.41 7.50
CA LEU A 117 -7.81 7.57 7.25
C LEU A 117 -7.31 6.69 8.43
N LEU A 118 -7.71 7.01 9.66
CA LEU A 118 -7.37 6.29 10.89
C LEU A 118 -8.05 4.91 11.02
N THR A 119 -9.16 4.65 10.33
CA THR A 119 -9.81 3.32 10.35
C THR A 119 -9.12 2.33 9.40
N LEU A 120 -8.67 2.81 8.24
CA LEU A 120 -8.00 1.99 7.22
C LEU A 120 -6.64 1.43 7.68
N ILE A 121 -5.87 2.21 8.44
CA ILE A 121 -4.60 1.75 9.02
C ILE A 121 -4.86 0.69 10.11
N ARG A 122 -5.99 0.77 10.82
CA ARG A 122 -6.33 -0.16 11.90
C ARG A 122 -6.69 -1.56 11.35
N ASP A 123 -7.43 -1.61 10.24
CA ASP A 123 -7.84 -2.88 9.61
C ASP A 123 -6.67 -3.60 8.93
N ILE A 124 -5.77 -2.86 8.26
CA ILE A 124 -4.58 -3.42 7.62
C ILE A 124 -3.61 -4.00 8.65
N THR A 125 -3.39 -3.29 9.77
CA THR A 125 -2.49 -3.77 10.84
C THR A 125 -3.00 -5.08 11.46
N GLN A 126 -4.32 -5.25 11.57
CA GLN A 126 -4.94 -6.42 12.18
C GLN A 126 -4.83 -7.68 11.30
N ILE A 127 -4.77 -7.52 9.97
CA ILE A 127 -4.54 -8.61 9.02
C ILE A 127 -3.08 -9.10 9.09
N PHE A 128 -2.10 -8.20 9.22
CA PHE A 128 -0.69 -8.58 9.31
C PHE A 128 -0.32 -9.28 10.63
N ALA A 129 -1.00 -8.94 11.74
CA ALA A 129 -0.72 -9.55 13.05
C ALA A 129 -1.03 -11.07 13.09
N GLN A 130 -1.86 -11.60 12.20
CA GLN A 130 -2.27 -13.00 12.21
C GLN A 130 -1.41 -13.94 11.33
N VAL A 131 -0.44 -13.41 10.57
CA VAL A 131 0.44 -14.25 9.74
C VAL A 131 1.59 -14.89 10.56
N GLY A 132 1.72 -14.56 11.84
CA GLY A 132 2.86 -14.93 12.69
C GLY A 132 2.86 -16.31 13.37
N ILE A 133 1.86 -17.20 13.21
CA ILE A 133 1.80 -18.44 14.02
C ILE A 133 1.91 -19.77 13.23
N VAL A 134 1.97 -19.81 11.90
CA VAL A 134 2.04 -21.14 11.20
C VAL A 134 3.47 -21.59 10.83
N GLY A 135 4.49 -20.76 11.07
CA GLY A 135 5.87 -21.03 10.63
C GLY A 135 6.83 -21.65 11.65
N ALA A 136 6.37 -22.23 12.77
CA ALA A 136 7.27 -22.71 13.84
C ALA A 136 7.09 -24.19 14.23
N THR A 137 6.43 -25.02 13.42
CA THR A 137 6.31 -26.48 13.71
C THR A 137 6.79 -27.41 12.61
N VAL A 138 7.38 -26.88 11.53
CA VAL A 138 8.07 -27.72 10.56
C VAL A 138 9.33 -26.99 10.10
N PHE A 139 10.41 -27.15 10.86
CA PHE A 139 11.81 -27.35 10.47
C PHE A 139 12.69 -27.25 11.72
#